data_AF-A0A5A9NDQ8-F1
#
_entry.id   AF-A0A5A9NDQ8-F1
#
_cell.length_a   1.000
_cell.length_b   1.000
_cell.length_c   1.000
_cell.angle_alpha   90.00
_cell.angle_beta   90.00
_cell.angle_gamma   90.00
#
_symmetry.space_group_name_H-M   'P 1'
#
loop_
_entity.id
_entity.type
_entity.pdbx_description
1 polymer ?
#
loop_
_entity_poly.entity_id
_entity_poly.type
_entity_poly.pdbx_seq_one_letter_code
_entity_poly.pdbx_strand_id
1 'polypeptide(L)'
;MASKLFDRLRRTLFKEGELPSETDGKDDFPESSELEDDTDCISARLSGTLCFEGDGVLESEDAGDASGPDSDSDFFGDSLDNACSSTDASPMGPSPKGSNMITRQLQENWRASRARCIPEKLIFEVTDASVVHETNSKYVLYTIHVIHSGTFDKTPAVITRRYTDFERLHSRLRRRHGDEMDGVYFPRKKLRKNFVAETIAKRSRAFEQYLSHLYSLPELRTTPTYLEFFYLGDLRAGQMLMRVGRYQEALGSLLNALRLQEKLGCQQLLQQNHFQRVHWFFTLSALVICFQEVDQLSEAQEHCDRALQDMAPSKEALQQHQLHTLLIPLLQCNVRLSWKISKDKRRWEALLQEIQEQGIDIGNQPNLKECLFKESIEESEGVVRAKSKSEDAS
;
A
#
# COMPACT_ATOMS: atom_id res chain seq x y z
N MET A 1 -8.90 -9.95 -22.92
CA MET A 1 -7.61 -10.64 -23.15
C MET A 1 -6.57 -10.40 -22.04
N ALA A 2 -6.75 -9.42 -21.15
CA ALA A 2 -5.85 -9.15 -20.02
C ALA A 2 -5.88 -10.21 -18.89
N SER A 3 -7.00 -10.91 -18.67
CA SER A 3 -7.13 -11.95 -17.64
C SER A 3 -6.20 -13.15 -17.83
N LYS A 4 -5.99 -13.56 -19.09
CA LYS A 4 -5.11 -14.68 -19.43
C LYS A 4 -3.62 -14.39 -19.20
N LEU A 5 -3.24 -13.11 -19.14
CA LEU A 5 -1.86 -12.67 -18.91
C LEU A 5 -1.51 -12.76 -17.42
N PHE A 6 -2.42 -12.37 -16.53
CA PHE A 6 -2.30 -12.55 -15.09
C PHE A 6 -2.30 -14.03 -14.69
N ASP A 7 -3.15 -14.86 -15.31
CA ASP A 7 -3.15 -16.31 -15.08
C ASP A 7 -1.86 -17.00 -15.55
N ARG A 8 -1.14 -16.40 -16.50
CA ARG A 8 0.13 -16.93 -17.00
C ARG A 8 1.29 -16.51 -16.09
N LEU A 9 1.27 -15.28 -15.58
CA LEU A 9 2.21 -14.77 -14.58
C LEU A 9 2.11 -15.55 -13.24
N ARG A 10 0.88 -15.90 -12.85
CA ARG A 10 0.62 -16.69 -11.64
C ARG A 10 1.11 -18.14 -11.74
N ARG A 11 0.97 -18.77 -12.91
CA ARG A 11 1.42 -20.17 -13.12
C ARG A 11 2.93 -20.33 -13.16
N THR A 12 3.68 -19.27 -13.50
CA THR A 12 5.14 -19.31 -13.58
C THR A 12 5.83 -18.95 -12.27
N LEU A 13 5.18 -18.21 -11.37
CA LEU A 13 5.78 -17.81 -10.08
C LEU A 13 5.64 -18.85 -8.96
N PHE A 14 4.71 -19.81 -9.08
CA PHE A 14 4.40 -20.76 -8.00
C PHE A 14 4.66 -22.24 -8.35
N LYS A 15 5.36 -22.51 -9.46
CA LYS A 15 5.69 -23.88 -9.86
C LYS A 15 7.17 -24.19 -9.62
N GLU A 16 7.52 -24.49 -8.38
CA GLU A 16 8.75 -25.23 -8.08
C GLU A 16 8.63 -25.93 -6.72
N GLY A 17 8.61 -27.28 -6.75
CA GLY A 17 8.55 -28.14 -5.57
C GLY A 17 7.77 -29.44 -5.75
N GLU A 18 8.08 -30.25 -6.77
CA GLU A 18 7.67 -31.67 -6.82
C GLU A 18 8.89 -32.56 -6.56
N LEU A 19 8.79 -33.42 -5.53
CA LEU A 19 9.55 -34.67 -5.38
C LEU A 19 8.58 -35.77 -4.87
N PRO A 20 8.80 -37.07 -5.19
CA PRO A 20 7.71 -38.05 -5.30
C PRO A 20 7.56 -39.04 -4.13
N SER A 21 6.30 -39.52 -3.98
CA SER A 21 5.87 -40.87 -3.54
C SER A 21 6.05 -41.24 -2.04
N GLU A 22 5.22 -42.01 -1.31
CA GLU A 22 4.26 -43.09 -1.60
C GLU A 22 3.19 -43.27 -0.47
N THR A 23 2.12 -43.99 -0.82
CA THR A 23 1.27 -44.91 -0.04
C THR A 23 0.30 -44.44 1.06
N ASP A 24 -0.99 -44.55 0.70
CA ASP A 24 -2.06 -45.38 1.28
C ASP A 24 -2.52 -45.20 2.75
N GLY A 25 -3.84 -45.16 2.92
CA GLY A 25 -4.50 -45.10 4.23
C GLY A 25 -5.83 -44.35 4.21
N LYS A 26 -6.91 -45.09 3.87
CA LYS A 26 -8.28 -44.77 4.33
C LYS A 26 -8.28 -44.58 5.84
N ASP A 27 -9.05 -43.62 6.35
CA ASP A 27 -10.05 -43.86 7.40
C ASP A 27 -10.80 -42.58 7.80
N ASP A 28 -12.12 -42.66 7.57
CA ASP A 28 -13.22 -42.29 8.46
C ASP A 28 -13.23 -40.96 9.23
N PHE A 29 -14.14 -40.11 8.76
CA PHE A 29 -14.84 -39.10 9.55
C PHE A 29 -15.51 -39.72 10.79
N PRO A 30 -15.55 -38.97 11.91
CA PRO A 30 -16.71 -39.00 12.77
C PRO A 30 -17.41 -37.64 12.85
N GLU A 31 -18.69 -37.73 12.56
CA GLU A 31 -19.81 -36.90 12.92
C GLU A 31 -19.82 -36.48 14.40
N SER A 32 -20.07 -35.20 14.70
CA SER A 32 -21.03 -34.75 15.73
C SER A 32 -20.88 -33.26 16.10
N SER A 33 -21.98 -32.73 16.63
CA SER A 33 -22.20 -31.42 17.25
C SER A 33 -22.64 -30.30 16.31
N GLU A 34 -23.93 -30.38 15.97
CA GLU A 34 -24.75 -29.24 15.56
C GLU A 34 -24.96 -28.31 16.78
N LEU A 35 -24.68 -27.03 16.61
CA LEU A 35 -25.23 -25.96 17.42
C LEU A 35 -25.77 -24.92 16.44
N GLU A 36 -27.10 -24.78 16.41
CA GLU A 36 -27.80 -23.69 15.75
C GLU A 36 -27.41 -22.38 16.46
N ASP A 37 -27.03 -21.37 15.67
CA ASP A 37 -26.59 -20.07 16.18
C ASP A 37 -27.79 -19.10 16.10
N ASP A 38 -28.47 -18.89 17.23
CA ASP A 38 -29.66 -18.04 17.42
C ASP A 38 -29.36 -16.52 17.24
N THR A 39 -28.71 -16.15 16.15
CA THR A 39 -28.39 -14.73 15.85
C THR A 39 -29.49 -13.99 15.09
N ASP A 40 -30.55 -14.68 14.67
CA ASP A 40 -31.67 -14.07 13.94
C ASP A 40 -32.62 -13.27 14.86
N CYS A 41 -32.50 -13.38 16.19
CA CYS A 41 -33.42 -12.71 17.12
C CYS A 41 -33.03 -11.26 17.50
N ILE A 42 -31.86 -10.77 17.09
CA ILE A 42 -31.40 -9.41 17.44
C ILE A 42 -31.76 -8.38 16.34
N SER A 43 -32.04 -8.86 15.11
CA SER A 43 -32.44 -8.04 13.96
C SER A 43 -33.83 -7.40 14.11
N ALA A 44 -34.69 -7.96 14.96
CA ALA A 44 -36.08 -7.54 15.10
C ALA A 44 -36.31 -6.36 16.08
N ARG A 45 -35.26 -5.85 16.75
CA ARG A 45 -35.39 -4.85 17.82
C ARG A 45 -34.82 -3.46 17.53
N LEU A 46 -34.39 -3.19 16.31
CA LEU A 46 -33.94 -1.86 15.88
C LEU A 46 -34.72 -1.40 14.64
N SER A 47 -36.05 -1.38 14.74
CA SER A 47 -36.90 -0.61 13.83
C SER A 47 -37.06 0.80 14.40
N GLY A 48 -36.11 1.69 14.11
CA GLY A 48 -36.22 3.11 14.39
C GLY A 48 -36.91 3.84 13.24
N THR A 49 -38.07 4.42 13.50
CA THR A 49 -38.83 5.26 12.57
C THR A 49 -38.12 6.59 12.39
N LEU A 50 -37.69 6.91 11.16
CA LEU A 50 -37.29 8.26 10.77
C LEU A 50 -38.54 9.02 10.35
N CYS A 51 -38.89 10.06 11.11
CA CYS A 51 -39.90 11.05 10.75
C CYS A 51 -39.26 12.13 9.88
N PHE A 52 -39.85 12.43 8.73
CA PHE A 52 -39.59 13.67 8.00
C PHE A 52 -40.82 14.57 8.15
N GLU A 53 -40.67 15.67 8.90
CA GLU A 53 -41.60 16.80 8.90
C GLU A 53 -41.31 17.66 7.66
N GLY A 54 -42.36 17.92 6.88
CA GLY A 54 -42.30 18.66 5.62
C GLY A 54 -42.61 20.14 5.76
N ASP A 55 -42.43 20.85 4.65
CA ASP A 55 -43.24 21.98 4.15
C ASP A 55 -42.63 22.38 2.78
N GLY A 56 -43.33 22.68 1.69
CA GLY A 56 -44.74 22.76 1.41
C GLY A 56 -44.94 23.09 -0.09
N VAL A 57 -46.16 22.78 -0.57
CA VAL A 57 -46.96 23.51 -1.57
C VAL A 57 -46.32 23.90 -2.93
N LEU A 58 -46.77 23.26 -4.02
CA LEU A 58 -47.73 23.85 -4.99
C LEU A 58 -47.98 22.89 -6.17
N GLU A 59 -49.27 22.74 -6.45
CA GLU A 59 -49.89 22.07 -7.59
C GLU A 59 -49.55 22.77 -8.92
N SER A 60 -49.45 22.01 -10.01
CA SER A 60 -50.44 22.09 -11.10
C SER A 60 -50.07 21.14 -12.24
N GLU A 61 -51.09 20.39 -12.65
CA GLU A 61 -51.18 19.52 -13.82
C GLU A 61 -51.12 20.35 -15.12
N ASP A 62 -50.58 19.80 -16.22
CA ASP A 62 -51.34 19.53 -17.47
C ASP A 62 -50.42 19.03 -18.60
N ALA A 63 -51.02 18.20 -19.45
CA ALA A 63 -50.48 17.45 -20.56
C ALA A 63 -50.27 18.29 -21.84
N GLY A 64 -49.53 17.74 -22.81
CA GLY A 64 -49.60 18.22 -24.19
C GLY A 64 -48.35 17.99 -25.04
N ASP A 65 -48.30 16.81 -25.66
CA ASP A 65 -48.00 16.47 -27.06
C ASP A 65 -47.00 17.28 -27.94
N ALA A 66 -46.46 16.53 -28.92
CA ALA A 66 -45.99 16.95 -30.25
C ALA A 66 -44.50 17.36 -30.47
N SER A 67 -43.77 16.39 -31.02
CA SER A 67 -42.99 16.44 -32.28
C SER A 67 -41.85 17.46 -32.52
N GLY A 68 -40.67 16.92 -32.89
CA GLY A 68 -39.96 17.31 -34.13
C GLY A 68 -38.66 18.12 -34.00
N PRO A 69 -37.61 17.83 -34.81
CA PRO A 69 -36.23 18.31 -34.65
C PRO A 69 -35.87 19.53 -35.53
N ASP A 70 -34.67 20.13 -35.32
CA ASP A 70 -33.74 20.77 -36.29
C ASP A 70 -32.62 21.50 -35.48
N SER A 71 -31.32 21.19 -35.58
CA SER A 71 -30.32 21.41 -36.65
C SER A 71 -29.75 22.85 -36.73
N ASP A 72 -28.43 22.91 -37.01
CA ASP A 72 -27.54 24.04 -37.41
C ASP A 72 -26.69 24.65 -36.26
N SER A 73 -25.37 24.36 -36.15
CA SER A 73 -24.18 24.89 -36.89
C SER A 73 -23.90 26.37 -36.56
N ASP A 74 -22.70 26.86 -36.19
CA ASP A 74 -21.35 26.83 -36.81
C ASP A 74 -20.25 27.02 -35.70
N PHE A 75 -19.03 26.43 -35.70
CA PHE A 75 -17.82 26.65 -36.53
C PHE A 75 -17.49 28.17 -36.67
N PHE A 76 -16.38 28.80 -36.26
CA PHE A 76 -14.92 28.71 -36.44
C PHE A 76 -14.27 29.32 -35.16
N GLY A 77 -13.11 28.94 -34.60
CA GLY A 77 -11.86 28.55 -35.22
C GLY A 77 -10.88 29.74 -35.24
N ASP A 78 -9.90 29.72 -34.32
CA ASP A 78 -8.52 30.28 -34.42
C ASP A 78 -8.30 31.75 -34.82
N SER A 79 -7.27 32.50 -34.46
CA SER A 79 -6.04 32.32 -33.66
C SER A 79 -5.29 33.68 -33.72
N LEU A 80 -4.20 33.76 -32.96
CA LEU A 80 -3.06 34.67 -33.09
C LEU A 80 -3.14 36.07 -32.45
N ASP A 81 -2.36 36.18 -31.37
CA ASP A 81 -1.22 37.10 -31.19
C ASP A 81 -1.42 38.60 -31.47
N ASN A 82 -1.13 39.45 -30.48
CA ASN A 82 0.07 40.29 -30.53
C ASN A 82 0.24 41.13 -29.25
N ALA A 83 1.50 41.48 -28.98
CA ALA A 83 2.05 42.04 -27.77
C ALA A 83 1.83 43.56 -27.52
N CYS A 84 2.05 43.93 -26.24
CA CYS A 84 2.70 45.15 -25.73
C CYS A 84 1.90 46.45 -25.43
N SER A 85 1.92 46.81 -24.13
CA SER A 85 2.47 48.05 -23.54
C SER A 85 1.52 48.99 -22.77
N SER A 86 1.72 49.00 -21.44
CA SER A 86 1.93 50.12 -20.50
C SER A 86 1.05 51.38 -20.44
N THR A 87 0.83 51.78 -19.17
CA THR A 87 0.67 53.12 -18.55
C THR A 87 -0.71 53.81 -18.44
N ASP A 88 -1.17 53.86 -17.18
CA ASP A 88 -1.49 55.05 -16.35
C ASP A 88 -2.94 55.58 -16.20
N ALA A 89 -3.19 56.05 -14.96
CA ALA A 89 -4.25 56.93 -14.43
C ALA A 89 -5.69 56.40 -14.18
N SER A 90 -6.09 56.40 -12.88
CA SER A 90 -7.46 56.23 -12.34
C SER A 90 -8.33 57.50 -12.49
N PRO A 91 -9.66 57.51 -12.15
CA PRO A 91 -10.08 57.69 -10.75
C PRO A 91 -11.43 57.06 -10.32
N MET A 92 -11.68 57.18 -9.00
CA MET A 92 -12.66 56.57 -8.10
C MET A 92 -14.16 56.72 -8.46
N GLY A 93 -14.93 55.68 -8.12
CA GLY A 93 -16.38 55.74 -7.86
C GLY A 93 -16.71 55.17 -6.46
N PRO A 94 -17.73 55.67 -5.74
CA PRO A 94 -17.99 55.31 -4.35
C PRO A 94 -18.67 53.94 -4.24
N SER A 95 -18.15 53.07 -3.35
CA SER A 95 -18.76 51.76 -3.06
C SER A 95 -19.56 51.83 -1.76
N PRO A 96 -20.80 51.30 -1.71
CA PRO A 96 -21.63 51.33 -0.51
C PRO A 96 -21.14 50.29 0.50
N LYS A 97 -20.78 50.77 1.70
CA LYS A 97 -20.44 49.97 2.87
C LYS A 97 -21.74 49.38 3.44
N GLY A 98 -21.96 48.07 3.29
CA GLY A 98 -23.09 47.46 4.01
C GLY A 98 -23.48 46.03 3.66
N SER A 99 -22.56 45.08 3.41
CA SER A 99 -22.94 43.66 3.32
C SER A 99 -21.78 42.65 3.41
N ASN A 100 -20.58 43.07 3.86
CA ASN A 100 -19.39 42.21 3.78
C ASN A 100 -19.09 41.37 5.04
N MET A 101 -19.85 41.56 6.12
CA MET A 101 -19.56 40.85 7.38
C MET A 101 -20.05 39.41 7.36
N ILE A 102 -21.28 39.17 6.88
CA ILE A 102 -21.87 37.83 6.78
C ILE A 102 -21.12 36.99 5.74
N THR A 103 -20.77 37.58 4.59
CA THR A 103 -20.02 36.91 3.53
C THR A 103 -18.58 36.61 3.96
N ARG A 104 -17.92 37.51 4.70
CA ARG A 104 -16.58 37.27 5.25
C ARG A 104 -16.59 36.20 6.33
N GLN A 105 -17.56 36.21 7.23
CA GLN A 105 -17.67 35.20 8.30
C GLN A 105 -18.02 33.82 7.73
N LEU A 106 -18.85 33.76 6.68
CA LEU A 106 -19.07 32.53 5.92
C LEU A 106 -17.74 32.09 5.29
N GLN A 107 -17.03 32.98 4.57
CA GLN A 107 -15.78 32.66 3.89
C GLN A 107 -14.68 32.20 4.87
N GLU A 108 -14.61 32.79 6.06
CA GLU A 108 -13.73 32.38 7.15
C GLU A 108 -14.17 31.03 7.73
N ASN A 109 -15.46 30.76 7.90
CA ASN A 109 -15.98 29.44 8.28
C ASN A 109 -15.72 28.37 7.20
N TRP A 110 -15.83 28.71 5.91
CA TRP A 110 -15.48 27.83 4.80
C TRP A 110 -13.98 27.54 4.76
N ARG A 111 -13.12 28.54 5.01
CA ARG A 111 -11.66 28.35 5.13
C ARG A 111 -11.29 27.54 6.37
N ALA A 112 -11.91 27.81 7.52
CA ALA A 112 -11.73 27.05 8.76
C ALA A 112 -12.24 25.61 8.63
N SER A 113 -13.31 25.38 7.85
CA SER A 113 -13.83 24.05 7.56
C SER A 113 -12.94 23.26 6.60
N ARG A 114 -12.21 23.91 5.68
CA ARG A 114 -11.14 23.27 4.88
C ARG A 114 -9.87 23.01 5.70
N ALA A 115 -9.63 23.79 6.76
CA ALA A 115 -8.55 23.54 7.71
C ALA A 115 -8.87 22.41 8.71
N ARG A 116 -10.13 21.96 8.78
CA ARG A 116 -10.47 20.65 9.35
C ARG A 116 -10.09 19.58 8.33
N CYS A 117 -8.78 19.30 8.26
CA CYS A 117 -8.24 18.15 7.57
C CYS A 117 -9.01 16.91 8.03
N ILE A 118 -9.70 16.24 7.11
CA ILE A 118 -10.29 14.93 7.42
C ILE A 118 -9.10 14.04 7.75
N PRO A 119 -9.00 13.47 8.97
CA PRO A 119 -7.86 12.64 9.33
C PRO A 119 -7.78 11.50 8.33
N GLU A 120 -6.63 11.38 7.65
CA GLU A 120 -6.37 10.31 6.70
C GLU A 120 -6.56 8.98 7.42
N LYS A 121 -7.54 8.19 6.96
CA LYS A 121 -7.86 6.89 7.57
C LYS A 121 -7.55 5.79 6.56
N LEU A 122 -6.77 4.81 6.98
CA LEU A 122 -6.52 3.63 6.17
C LEU A 122 -7.78 2.75 6.10
N ILE A 123 -8.20 2.39 4.88
CA ILE A 123 -9.33 1.52 4.59
C ILE A 123 -8.81 0.23 3.94
N PHE A 124 -9.35 -0.89 4.41
CA PHE A 124 -9.19 -2.20 3.79
C PHE A 124 -10.53 -2.58 3.15
N GLU A 125 -10.55 -2.78 1.83
CA GLU A 125 -11.76 -3.09 1.07
C GLU A 125 -11.56 -4.38 0.27
N VAL A 126 -12.44 -5.36 0.45
CA VAL A 126 -12.42 -6.58 -0.34
C VAL A 126 -13.12 -6.31 -1.66
N THR A 127 -12.34 -6.21 -2.74
CA THR A 127 -12.83 -5.88 -4.09
C THR A 127 -13.18 -7.10 -4.93
N ASP A 128 -12.52 -8.24 -4.67
CA ASP A 128 -12.82 -9.51 -5.32
C ASP A 128 -12.73 -10.66 -4.33
N ALA A 129 -13.60 -11.65 -4.50
CA ALA A 129 -13.58 -12.90 -3.77
C ALA A 129 -13.88 -14.05 -4.73
N SER A 130 -12.82 -14.62 -5.30
CA SER A 130 -12.91 -15.64 -6.35
C SER A 130 -12.66 -17.04 -5.78
N VAL A 131 -13.45 -18.01 -6.25
CA VAL A 131 -13.25 -19.43 -5.92
C VAL A 131 -12.21 -19.99 -6.88
N VAL A 132 -11.07 -20.41 -6.33
CA VAL A 132 -9.97 -21.03 -7.08
C VAL A 132 -10.03 -22.53 -6.90
N HIS A 133 -9.90 -23.24 -8.01
CA HIS A 133 -9.79 -24.70 -8.06
C HIS A 133 -8.39 -25.04 -8.58
N GLU A 134 -7.56 -25.54 -7.68
CA GLU A 134 -6.30 -26.20 -8.00
C GLU A 134 -6.53 -27.72 -8.11
N THR A 135 -5.56 -28.44 -8.67
CA THR A 135 -5.64 -29.88 -8.93
C THR A 135 -6.09 -30.68 -7.70
N ASN A 136 -5.60 -30.31 -6.51
CA ASN A 136 -5.87 -31.01 -5.26
C ASN A 136 -6.56 -30.14 -4.20
N SER A 137 -6.94 -28.90 -4.54
CA SER A 137 -7.47 -27.97 -3.53
C SER A 137 -8.51 -27.02 -4.11
N LYS A 138 -9.52 -26.69 -3.30
CA LYS A 138 -10.51 -25.67 -3.64
C LYS A 138 -10.54 -24.66 -2.50
N TYR A 139 -10.36 -23.38 -2.80
CA TYR A 139 -10.36 -22.33 -1.79
C TYR A 139 -10.92 -21.02 -2.35
N VAL A 140 -11.26 -20.11 -1.45
CA VAL A 140 -11.66 -18.74 -1.80
C VAL A 140 -10.44 -17.84 -1.63
N LEU A 141 -10.16 -17.06 -2.66
CA LEU A 141 -9.09 -16.07 -2.68
C LEU A 141 -9.70 -14.68 -2.58
N TYR A 142 -9.26 -13.91 -1.59
CA TYR A 142 -9.74 -12.57 -1.35
C TYR A 142 -8.70 -11.57 -1.84
N THR A 143 -9.13 -10.65 -2.69
CA THR A 143 -8.33 -9.50 -3.14
C THR A 143 -8.78 -8.30 -2.34
N ILE A 144 -7.86 -7.70 -1.59
CA ILE A 144 -8.12 -6.58 -0.69
C ILE A 144 -7.32 -5.38 -1.17
N HIS A 145 -8.01 -4.28 -1.42
CA HIS A 145 -7.39 -2.98 -1.63
C HIS A 145 -7.10 -2.32 -0.29
N VAL A 146 -5.92 -1.74 -0.19
CA VAL A 146 -5.48 -0.87 0.91
C VAL A 146 -5.46 0.55 0.36
N ILE A 147 -6.24 1.45 0.97
CA ILE A 147 -6.56 2.79 0.43
C ILE A 147 -6.50 3.83 1.55
N HIS A 148 -5.98 5.03 1.28
CA HIS A 148 -6.15 6.15 2.20
C HIS A 148 -7.48 6.88 1.94
N SER A 149 -8.35 6.91 2.94
CA SER A 149 -9.57 7.73 2.93
C SER A 149 -9.23 9.20 3.13
N GLY A 150 -9.93 10.08 2.43
CA GLY A 150 -9.78 11.53 2.54
C GLY A 150 -8.90 12.15 1.46
N THR A 151 -8.19 11.33 0.66
CA THR A 151 -7.46 11.74 -0.54
C THR A 151 -7.94 10.95 -1.75
N PHE A 152 -7.79 11.52 -2.95
CA PHE A 152 -8.07 10.78 -4.18
C PHE A 152 -6.91 9.80 -4.44
N ASP A 153 -7.07 8.57 -3.94
CA ASP A 153 -6.08 7.52 -4.07
C ASP A 153 -6.11 6.90 -5.47
N LYS A 154 -5.23 7.38 -6.35
CA LYS A 154 -5.10 6.89 -7.74
C LYS A 154 -4.44 5.53 -7.84
N THR A 155 -3.76 5.08 -6.79
CA THR A 155 -2.92 3.87 -6.81
C THR A 155 -3.18 3.06 -5.55
N PRO A 156 -4.28 2.29 -5.52
CA PRO A 156 -4.52 1.36 -4.43
C PRO A 156 -3.39 0.34 -4.37
N ALA A 157 -3.04 -0.06 -3.16
CA ALA A 157 -2.15 -1.19 -2.93
C ALA A 157 -3.03 -2.44 -2.76
N VAL A 158 -2.52 -3.60 -3.15
CA VAL A 158 -3.34 -4.82 -3.21
C VAL A 158 -2.68 -5.91 -2.40
N ILE A 159 -3.45 -6.62 -1.58
CA ILE A 159 -3.05 -7.91 -1.02
C ILE A 159 -4.02 -8.98 -1.47
N THR A 160 -3.51 -10.19 -1.68
CA THR A 160 -4.32 -11.33 -2.10
C THR A 160 -4.07 -12.50 -1.16
N ARG A 161 -5.10 -12.92 -0.43
CA ARG A 161 -4.96 -13.87 0.69
C ARG A 161 -6.15 -14.82 0.74
N ARG A 162 -5.91 -16.06 1.14
CA ARG A 162 -6.98 -17.04 1.44
C ARG A 162 -7.29 -17.05 2.94
N TYR A 163 -8.43 -17.63 3.33
CA TYR A 163 -8.86 -17.70 4.73
C TYR A 163 -7.76 -18.20 5.68
N THR A 164 -7.03 -19.24 5.29
CA THR A 164 -6.00 -19.85 6.14
C THR A 164 -4.76 -18.98 6.32
N ASP A 165 -4.52 -18.00 5.43
CA ASP A 165 -3.44 -17.02 5.61
C ASP A 165 -3.80 -16.04 6.74
N PHE A 166 -5.05 -15.58 6.76
CA PHE A 166 -5.60 -14.76 7.83
C PHE A 166 -5.62 -15.51 9.17
N GLU A 167 -6.05 -16.78 9.16
CA GLU A 167 -6.04 -17.64 10.35
C GLU A 167 -4.63 -17.83 10.91
N ARG A 168 -3.64 -18.02 10.02
CA ARG A 168 -2.23 -18.15 10.40
C ARG A 168 -1.68 -16.85 10.99
N LEU A 169 -2.00 -15.70 10.39
CA LEU A 169 -1.66 -14.38 10.93
C LEU A 169 -2.21 -14.22 12.34
N HIS A 170 -3.54 -14.39 12.50
CA HIS A 170 -4.23 -14.26 13.78
C HIS A 170 -3.63 -15.17 14.86
N SER A 171 -3.41 -16.43 14.51
CA SER A 171 -2.86 -17.43 15.42
C SER A 171 -1.41 -17.14 15.83
N ARG A 172 -0.60 -16.54 14.95
CA ARG A 172 0.78 -16.14 15.26
C ARG A 172 0.81 -14.90 16.14
N LEU A 173 0.00 -13.89 15.82
CA LEU A 173 -0.12 -12.67 16.61
C LEU A 173 -0.64 -12.99 18.01
N ARG A 174 -1.75 -13.72 18.14
CA ARG A 174 -2.30 -14.10 19.46
C ARG A 174 -1.32 -14.90 20.33
N ARG A 175 -0.44 -15.71 19.71
CA ARG A 175 0.58 -16.48 20.46
C ARG A 175 1.74 -15.62 20.98
N ARG A 176 2.07 -14.51 20.32
CA ARG A 176 3.23 -13.66 20.64
C ARG A 176 2.86 -12.34 21.31
N HIS A 177 1.66 -11.84 21.05
CA HIS A 177 1.10 -10.55 21.45
C HIS A 177 -0.32 -10.78 21.97
N GLY A 178 -0.44 -11.65 22.98
CA GLY A 178 -1.74 -12.10 23.48
C GLY A 178 -2.57 -10.98 24.09
N ASP A 179 -1.91 -10.07 24.81
CA ASP A 179 -2.54 -8.95 25.50
C ASP A 179 -3.05 -7.91 24.51
N GLU A 180 -2.26 -7.58 23.47
CA GLU A 180 -2.66 -6.64 22.42
C GLU A 180 -3.73 -7.23 21.49
N MET A 181 -3.75 -8.56 21.35
CA MET A 181 -4.75 -9.28 20.57
C MET A 181 -6.02 -9.60 21.37
N ASP A 182 -6.10 -9.20 22.65
CA ASP A 182 -7.30 -9.37 23.45
C ASP A 182 -8.46 -8.52 22.89
N GLY A 183 -9.65 -9.10 22.81
CA GLY A 183 -10.79 -8.46 22.16
C GLY A 183 -10.72 -8.35 20.62
N VAL A 184 -9.62 -8.75 19.96
CA VAL A 184 -9.57 -8.82 18.48
C VAL A 184 -10.39 -10.01 17.98
N TYR A 185 -11.54 -9.71 17.39
CA TYR A 185 -12.43 -10.71 16.79
C TYR A 185 -11.87 -11.26 15.48
N PHE A 186 -11.94 -12.59 15.32
CA PHE A 186 -11.58 -13.29 14.08
C PHE A 186 -12.73 -14.21 13.63
N PRO A 187 -13.14 -14.18 12.35
CA PRO A 187 -14.25 -15.00 11.87
C PRO A 187 -13.94 -16.50 11.98
N ARG A 188 -14.83 -17.25 12.64
CA ARG A 188 -14.67 -18.70 12.88
C ARG A 188 -14.72 -19.52 11.59
N LYS A 189 -13.98 -20.64 11.59
CA LYS A 189 -13.95 -21.58 10.48
C LYS A 189 -15.28 -22.33 10.41
N LYS A 190 -15.87 -22.42 9.21
CA LYS A 190 -17.08 -23.22 8.97
C LYS A 190 -16.69 -24.57 8.38
N LEU A 191 -17.27 -25.65 8.89
CA LEU A 191 -17.01 -27.01 8.40
C LEU A 191 -17.71 -27.29 7.05
N ARG A 192 -18.84 -26.62 6.77
CA ARG A 192 -19.63 -26.77 5.54
C ARG A 192 -19.98 -25.41 4.91
N LYS A 193 -20.42 -25.42 3.64
CA LYS A 193 -20.89 -24.22 2.90
C LYS A 193 -19.87 -23.08 2.74
N ASN A 194 -18.57 -23.39 2.74
CA ASN A 194 -17.49 -22.39 2.61
C ASN A 194 -17.51 -21.58 1.30
N PHE A 195 -18.16 -22.09 0.24
CA PHE A 195 -18.23 -21.46 -1.09
C PHE A 195 -19.57 -20.79 -1.38
N VAL A 196 -20.49 -20.74 -0.41
CA VAL A 196 -21.77 -20.04 -0.59
C VAL A 196 -21.51 -18.53 -0.56
N ALA A 197 -22.09 -17.80 -1.51
CA ALA A 197 -21.90 -16.36 -1.67
C ALA A 197 -22.13 -15.58 -0.36
N GLU A 198 -23.15 -15.95 0.42
CA GLU A 198 -23.43 -15.37 1.73
C GLU A 198 -22.27 -15.54 2.72
N THR A 199 -21.67 -16.74 2.78
CA THR A 199 -20.52 -17.00 3.66
C THR A 199 -19.27 -16.25 3.18
N ILE A 200 -19.09 -16.14 1.86
CA ILE A 200 -18.00 -15.35 1.27
C ILE A 200 -18.18 -13.88 1.65
N ALA A 201 -19.36 -13.30 1.45
CA ALA A 201 -19.67 -11.90 1.77
C ALA A 201 -19.51 -11.59 3.28
N LYS A 202 -20.05 -12.45 4.16
CA LYS A 202 -19.87 -12.32 5.62
C LYS A 202 -18.39 -12.34 6.01
N ARG A 203 -17.59 -13.24 5.41
CA ARG A 203 -16.14 -13.30 5.63
C ARG A 203 -15.41 -12.07 5.08
N SER A 204 -15.79 -11.58 3.90
CA SER A 204 -15.21 -10.38 3.30
C SER A 204 -15.31 -9.20 4.27
N ARG A 205 -16.51 -8.91 4.79
CA ARG A 205 -16.71 -7.82 5.78
C ARG A 205 -15.95 -8.06 7.08
N ALA A 206 -15.93 -9.30 7.57
CA ALA A 206 -15.16 -9.62 8.77
C ALA A 206 -13.64 -9.40 8.57
N PHE A 207 -13.10 -9.66 7.37
CA PHE A 207 -11.69 -9.41 7.08
C PHE A 207 -11.35 -7.92 6.99
N GLU A 208 -12.21 -7.11 6.38
CA GLU A 208 -12.03 -5.64 6.36
C GLU A 208 -11.99 -5.08 7.78
N GLN A 209 -12.93 -5.50 8.63
CA GLN A 209 -12.99 -5.10 10.04
C GLN A 209 -11.76 -5.60 10.82
N TYR A 210 -11.37 -6.85 10.62
CA TYR A 210 -10.20 -7.45 11.27
C TYR A 210 -8.91 -6.69 10.94
N LEU A 211 -8.66 -6.41 9.65
CA LEU A 211 -7.47 -5.65 9.24
C LEU A 211 -7.50 -4.21 9.73
N SER A 212 -8.68 -3.58 9.75
CA SER A 212 -8.85 -2.24 10.32
C SER A 212 -8.52 -2.21 11.81
N HIS A 213 -8.96 -3.22 12.58
CA HIS A 213 -8.66 -3.34 14.00
C HIS A 213 -7.16 -3.62 14.23
N LEU A 214 -6.55 -4.55 13.48
CA LEU A 214 -5.10 -4.78 13.56
C LEU A 214 -4.28 -3.52 13.27
N TYR A 215 -4.68 -2.73 12.28
CA TYR A 215 -3.97 -1.50 11.94
C TYR A 215 -4.06 -0.44 13.04
N SER A 216 -5.16 -0.41 13.81
CA SER A 216 -5.31 0.50 14.95
C SER A 216 -4.40 0.20 16.14
N LEU A 217 -3.68 -0.94 16.14
CA LEU A 217 -2.74 -1.36 17.18
C LEU A 217 -1.30 -1.10 16.72
N PRO A 218 -0.64 -0.01 17.17
CA PRO A 218 0.70 0.36 16.71
C PRO A 218 1.77 -0.70 16.96
N GLU A 219 1.65 -1.44 18.07
CA GLU A 219 2.58 -2.47 18.50
C GLU A 219 2.67 -3.58 17.45
N LEU A 220 1.53 -3.96 16.87
CA LEU A 220 1.44 -5.05 15.91
C LEU A 220 2.00 -4.67 14.53
N ARG A 221 1.92 -3.40 14.12
CA ARG A 221 2.34 -2.92 12.79
C ARG A 221 3.82 -3.12 12.50
N THR A 222 4.63 -3.20 13.55
CA THR A 222 6.09 -3.39 13.44
C THR A 222 6.52 -4.85 13.51
N THR A 223 5.59 -5.76 13.82
CA THR A 223 5.90 -7.18 13.99
C THR A 223 6.22 -7.85 12.65
N PRO A 224 7.21 -8.75 12.59
CA PRO A 224 7.54 -9.48 11.36
C PRO A 224 6.37 -10.27 10.79
N THR A 225 5.49 -10.80 11.65
CA THR A 225 4.28 -11.52 11.21
C THR A 225 3.31 -10.60 10.46
N TYR A 226 3.14 -9.36 10.93
CA TYR A 226 2.33 -8.35 10.27
C TYR A 226 2.95 -7.96 8.92
N LEU A 227 4.25 -7.64 8.90
CA LEU A 227 4.97 -7.27 7.69
C LEU A 227 4.93 -8.39 6.63
N GLU A 228 5.07 -9.64 7.06
CA GLU A 228 4.98 -10.83 6.21
C GLU A 228 3.61 -10.97 5.55
N PHE A 229 2.54 -10.67 6.29
CA PHE A 229 1.19 -10.73 5.76
C PHE A 229 0.94 -9.67 4.70
N PHE A 230 1.51 -8.47 4.83
CA PHE A 230 1.26 -7.37 3.89
C PHE A 230 2.19 -7.39 2.69
N TYR A 231 3.49 -7.09 2.84
CA TYR A 231 4.36 -6.78 1.70
C TYR A 231 5.61 -7.66 1.57
N LEU A 232 6.00 -8.42 2.59
CA LEU A 232 7.29 -9.13 2.55
C LEU A 232 7.33 -10.19 1.45
N GLY A 233 6.19 -10.83 1.17
CA GLY A 233 6.05 -11.76 0.04
C GLY A 233 6.35 -11.10 -1.31
N ASP A 234 5.89 -9.86 -1.49
CA ASP A 234 6.12 -9.11 -2.73
C ASP A 234 7.57 -8.66 -2.86
N LEU A 235 8.22 -8.29 -1.75
CA LEU A 235 9.65 -7.97 -1.76
C LEU A 235 10.51 -9.19 -2.11
N ARG A 236 10.22 -10.35 -1.52
CA ARG A 236 10.92 -11.60 -1.83
C ARG A 236 10.70 -12.03 -3.28
N ALA A 237 9.46 -11.91 -3.78
CA ALA A 237 9.14 -12.18 -5.18
C ALA A 237 9.89 -11.23 -6.13
N GLY A 238 9.93 -9.94 -5.81
CA GLY A 238 10.70 -8.93 -6.54
C GLY A 238 12.19 -9.25 -6.57
N GLN A 239 12.78 -9.56 -5.42
CA GLN A 239 14.19 -9.94 -5.31
C GLN A 239 14.51 -11.19 -6.14
N MET A 240 13.65 -12.22 -6.08
CA MET A 240 13.83 -13.43 -6.88
C MET A 240 13.78 -13.14 -8.38
N LEU A 241 12.79 -12.36 -8.83
CA LEU A 241 12.67 -11.96 -10.23
C LEU A 241 13.87 -11.15 -10.71
N MET A 242 14.40 -10.24 -9.88
CA MET A 242 15.63 -9.50 -10.18
C MET A 242 16.84 -10.43 -10.32
N ARG A 243 16.99 -11.43 -9.44
CA ARG A 243 18.10 -12.40 -9.50
C ARG A 243 18.07 -13.22 -10.80
N VAL A 244 16.88 -13.52 -11.32
CA VAL A 244 16.68 -14.22 -12.61
C VAL A 244 16.70 -13.25 -13.81
N GLY A 245 16.89 -11.95 -13.59
CA GLY A 245 16.97 -10.94 -14.65
C GLY A 245 15.63 -10.52 -15.25
N ARG A 246 14.51 -10.86 -14.62
CA ARG A 246 13.14 -10.52 -15.07
C ARG A 246 12.67 -9.19 -14.46
N TYR A 247 13.39 -8.11 -14.76
CA TYR A 247 13.18 -6.80 -14.12
C TYR A 247 11.78 -6.21 -14.35
N GLN A 248 11.25 -6.33 -15.57
CA GLN A 248 9.90 -5.84 -15.91
C GLN A 248 8.81 -6.49 -15.05
N GLU A 249 8.96 -7.77 -14.72
CA GLU A 249 8.00 -8.49 -13.87
C GLU A 249 8.22 -8.18 -12.39
N ALA A 250 9.47 -7.98 -11.98
CA ALA A 250 9.81 -7.56 -10.62
C ALA A 250 9.16 -6.22 -10.25
N LEU A 251 9.07 -5.28 -11.20
CA LEU A 251 8.44 -3.97 -10.99
C LEU A 251 7.02 -4.08 -10.41
N GLY A 252 6.22 -5.04 -10.88
CA GLY A 252 4.84 -5.21 -10.39
C GLY A 252 4.80 -5.49 -8.88
N SER A 253 5.59 -6.47 -8.42
CA SER A 253 5.68 -6.83 -7.01
C SER A 253 6.33 -5.72 -6.17
N LEU A 254 7.42 -5.12 -6.65
CA LEU A 254 8.15 -4.08 -5.91
C LEU A 254 7.34 -2.78 -5.77
N LEU A 255 6.62 -2.36 -6.82
CA LEU A 255 5.75 -1.18 -6.75
C LEU A 255 4.57 -1.41 -5.81
N ASN A 256 3.99 -2.62 -5.80
CA ASN A 256 2.94 -2.93 -4.84
C ASN A 256 3.48 -2.95 -3.41
N ALA A 257 4.66 -3.51 -3.19
CA ALA A 257 5.33 -3.50 -1.89
C ALA A 257 5.59 -2.06 -1.41
N LEU A 258 6.08 -1.17 -2.28
CA LEU A 258 6.27 0.25 -1.96
C LEU A 258 4.95 0.91 -1.56
N ARG A 259 3.89 0.72 -2.34
CA ARG A 259 2.56 1.27 -2.03
C ARG A 259 2.03 0.75 -0.70
N LEU A 260 2.23 -0.53 -0.39
CA LEU A 260 1.85 -1.10 0.91
C LEU A 260 2.68 -0.48 2.04
N GLN A 261 3.99 -0.33 1.87
CA GLN A 261 4.86 0.29 2.87
C GLN A 261 4.44 1.74 3.17
N GLU A 262 4.13 2.52 2.14
CA GLU A 262 3.61 3.89 2.27
C GLU A 262 2.28 3.92 3.02
N LYS A 263 1.32 3.08 2.59
CA LYS A 263 -0.02 3.04 3.15
C LYS A 263 -0.07 2.54 4.59
N LEU A 264 0.85 1.67 4.97
CA LEU A 264 0.96 1.19 6.34
C LEU A 264 1.73 2.16 7.26
N GLY A 265 2.25 3.26 6.71
CA GLY A 265 3.00 4.27 7.46
C GLY A 265 4.42 3.85 7.83
N CYS A 266 5.06 2.98 7.03
CA CYS A 266 6.42 2.51 7.32
C CYS A 266 7.45 3.65 7.27
N GLN A 267 7.23 4.68 6.44
CA GLN A 267 8.16 5.82 6.30
C GLN A 267 8.30 6.61 7.60
N GLN A 268 7.20 6.81 8.32
CA GLN A 268 7.18 7.52 9.61
C GLN A 268 7.86 6.70 10.71
N LEU A 269 7.93 5.38 10.53
CA LEU A 269 8.48 4.42 11.50
C LEU A 269 9.94 4.05 11.20
N LEU A 270 10.56 4.60 10.15
CA LEU A 270 11.95 4.29 9.75
C LEU A 270 12.97 4.56 10.86
N GLN A 271 12.69 5.52 11.74
CA GLN A 271 13.56 5.84 12.88
C GLN A 271 13.39 4.86 14.05
N GLN A 272 12.23 4.20 14.14
CA GLN A 272 11.86 3.36 15.28
C GLN A 272 12.11 1.87 15.02
N ASN A 273 12.01 1.43 13.77
CA ASN A 273 12.12 0.02 13.42
C ASN A 273 13.18 -0.22 12.34
N HIS A 274 14.26 -0.91 12.72
CA HIS A 274 15.35 -1.26 11.82
C HIS A 274 14.90 -2.11 10.62
N PHE A 275 14.02 -3.10 10.83
CA PHE A 275 13.55 -3.98 9.74
C PHE A 275 12.76 -3.22 8.68
N GLN A 276 11.81 -2.38 9.09
CA GLN A 276 11.05 -1.55 8.14
C GLN A 276 11.98 -0.59 7.40
N ARG A 277 13.02 -0.08 8.06
CA ARG A 277 14.06 0.75 7.43
C ARG A 277 14.84 0.00 6.35
N VAL A 278 15.30 -1.21 6.66
CA VAL A 278 15.98 -2.09 5.69
C VAL A 278 15.05 -2.41 4.52
N HIS A 279 13.80 -2.82 4.79
CA HIS A 279 12.83 -3.13 3.75
C HIS A 279 12.53 -1.93 2.86
N TRP A 280 12.38 -0.73 3.42
CA TRP A 280 12.12 0.50 2.67
C TRP A 280 13.23 0.82 1.69
N PHE A 281 14.48 0.83 2.19
CA PHE A 281 15.64 1.12 1.36
C PHE A 281 15.92 0.02 0.35
N PHE A 282 15.67 -1.25 0.69
CA PHE A 282 15.70 -2.35 -0.25
C PHE A 282 14.68 -2.11 -1.38
N THR A 283 13.42 -1.81 -1.07
CA THR A 283 12.37 -1.58 -2.09
C THR A 283 12.77 -0.48 -3.07
N LEU A 284 13.16 0.68 -2.56
CA LEU A 284 13.52 1.82 -3.40
C LEU A 284 14.75 1.49 -4.26
N SER A 285 15.79 0.92 -3.66
CA SER A 285 17.01 0.54 -4.38
C SER A 285 16.73 -0.51 -5.47
N ALA A 286 15.86 -1.47 -5.18
CA ALA A 286 15.44 -2.50 -6.12
C ALA A 286 14.68 -1.90 -7.31
N LEU A 287 13.78 -0.94 -7.05
CA LEU A 287 13.08 -0.20 -8.09
C LEU A 287 14.04 0.60 -8.97
N VAL A 288 15.06 1.26 -8.39
CA VAL A 288 16.09 1.98 -9.17
C VAL A 288 16.73 1.05 -10.20
N ILE A 289 17.18 -0.14 -9.77
CA ILE A 289 17.78 -1.12 -10.68
C ILE A 289 16.78 -1.60 -11.72
N CYS A 290 15.57 -1.97 -11.31
CA CYS A 290 14.56 -2.45 -12.23
C CYS A 290 14.23 -1.41 -13.32
N PHE A 291 14.01 -0.15 -12.93
CA PHE A 291 13.74 0.94 -13.88
C PHE A 291 14.93 1.25 -14.79
N GLN A 292 16.17 1.15 -14.28
CA GLN A 292 17.37 1.25 -15.12
C GLN A 292 17.44 0.17 -16.19
N GLU A 293 17.14 -1.08 -15.83
CA GLU A 293 17.22 -2.23 -16.73
C GLU A 293 16.09 -2.24 -17.77
N VAL A 294 14.97 -1.54 -17.51
CA VAL A 294 13.87 -1.34 -18.47
C VAL A 294 13.93 0.02 -19.20
N ASP A 295 15.04 0.74 -19.08
CA ASP A 295 15.31 2.03 -19.73
C ASP A 295 14.36 3.19 -19.35
N GLN A 296 13.74 3.10 -18.16
CA GLN A 296 12.90 4.15 -17.57
C GLN A 296 13.73 4.98 -16.59
N LEU A 297 14.68 5.75 -17.15
CA LEU A 297 15.73 6.42 -16.36
C LEU A 297 15.20 7.56 -15.46
N SER A 298 14.08 8.19 -15.84
CA SER A 298 13.47 9.27 -15.06
C SER A 298 12.88 8.73 -13.75
N GLU A 299 12.15 7.62 -13.84
CA GLU A 299 11.55 6.90 -12.74
C GLU A 299 12.63 6.31 -11.82
N ALA A 300 13.68 5.70 -12.41
CA ALA A 300 14.84 5.24 -11.66
C ALA A 300 15.46 6.37 -10.83
N GLN A 301 15.61 7.56 -11.42
CA GLN A 301 16.20 8.69 -10.73
C GLN A 301 15.29 9.22 -9.61
N GLU A 302 13.98 9.29 -9.81
CA GLU A 302 13.04 9.72 -8.77
C GLU A 302 13.07 8.80 -7.54
N HIS A 303 13.05 7.48 -7.75
CA HIS A 303 13.18 6.51 -6.67
C HIS A 303 14.54 6.59 -5.97
N CYS A 304 15.61 6.85 -6.73
CA CYS A 304 16.95 6.99 -6.18
C CYS A 304 17.09 8.26 -5.32
N ASP A 305 16.58 9.39 -5.81
CA ASP A 305 16.53 10.65 -5.07
C ASP A 305 15.73 10.50 -3.77
N ARG A 306 14.57 9.84 -3.85
CA ARG A 306 13.73 9.57 -2.68
C ARG A 306 14.47 8.73 -1.63
N ALA A 307 15.13 7.66 -2.06
CA ALA A 307 15.92 6.82 -1.16
C ALA A 307 17.01 7.62 -0.46
N LEU A 308 17.72 8.48 -1.20
CA LEU A 308 18.78 9.33 -0.65
C LEU A 308 18.23 10.42 0.28
N GLN A 309 17.06 10.98 0.01
CA GLN A 309 16.42 11.94 0.92
C GLN A 309 16.06 11.31 2.27
N ASP A 310 15.54 10.09 2.27
CA ASP A 310 15.19 9.35 3.49
C ASP A 310 16.44 8.76 4.21
N MET A 311 17.51 8.50 3.47
CA MET A 311 18.76 7.89 3.98
C MET A 311 19.84 8.90 4.36
N ALA A 312 19.75 10.15 3.89
CA ALA A 312 20.79 11.16 4.08
C ALA A 312 21.18 11.25 5.58
N PRO A 313 22.46 11.00 5.93
CA PRO A 313 22.89 11.01 7.31
C PRO A 313 22.85 12.43 7.87
N SER A 314 22.60 12.55 9.17
CA SER A 314 22.88 13.81 9.86
C SER A 314 24.39 14.04 9.92
N LYS A 315 24.81 15.29 10.16
CA LYS A 315 26.25 15.62 10.27
C LYS A 315 26.92 14.83 11.40
N GLU A 316 26.18 14.57 12.47
CA GLU A 316 26.64 13.79 13.62
C GLU A 316 26.82 12.30 13.26
N ALA A 317 25.86 11.72 12.53
CA ALA A 317 25.95 10.32 12.09
C ALA A 317 27.12 10.11 11.11
N LEU A 318 27.40 11.11 10.28
CA LEU A 318 28.52 11.14 9.36
C LEU A 318 29.86 11.12 10.13
N GLN A 319 30.00 11.99 11.15
CA GLN A 319 31.19 12.01 12.02
C GLN A 319 31.41 10.72 12.82
N GLN A 320 30.33 9.99 13.13
CA GLN A 320 30.38 8.71 13.85
C GLN A 320 30.58 7.50 12.91
N HIS A 321 30.76 7.72 11.61
CA HIS A 321 30.89 6.68 10.58
C HIS A 321 29.73 5.67 10.58
N GLN A 322 28.55 6.06 11.04
CA GLN A 322 27.35 5.20 11.09
C GLN A 322 26.54 5.33 9.80
N LEU A 323 27.12 4.85 8.70
CA LEU A 323 26.50 4.92 7.38
C LEU A 323 25.79 3.62 7.02
N HIS A 324 24.65 3.75 6.35
CA HIS A 324 23.93 2.60 5.80
C HIS A 324 24.72 1.98 4.65
N THR A 325 24.78 0.65 4.57
CA THR A 325 25.56 -0.09 3.56
C THR A 325 25.18 0.27 2.12
N LEU A 326 23.91 0.58 1.88
CA LEU A 326 23.42 0.99 0.54
C LEU A 326 23.70 2.46 0.19
N LEU A 327 24.15 3.31 1.13
CA LEU A 327 24.27 4.75 0.91
C LEU A 327 25.27 5.09 -0.20
N ILE A 328 26.49 4.55 -0.14
CA ILE A 328 27.52 4.86 -1.12
C ILE A 328 27.15 4.32 -2.52
N PRO A 329 26.73 3.04 -2.67
CA PRO A 329 26.27 2.54 -3.96
C PRO A 329 25.09 3.32 -4.54
N LEU A 330 24.15 3.79 -3.70
CA LEU A 330 23.04 4.64 -4.13
C LEU A 330 23.51 6.03 -4.59
N LEU A 331 24.41 6.68 -3.85
CA LEU A 331 24.97 7.98 -4.24
C LEU A 331 25.68 7.90 -5.59
N GLN A 332 26.53 6.90 -5.77
CA GLN A 332 27.21 6.65 -7.05
C GLN A 332 26.22 6.38 -8.18
N CYS A 333 25.18 5.58 -7.92
CA CYS A 333 24.12 5.29 -8.89
C CYS A 333 23.37 6.57 -9.28
N ASN A 334 22.96 7.39 -8.30
CA ASN A 334 22.25 8.62 -8.52
C ASN A 334 23.05 9.62 -9.35
N VAL A 335 24.33 9.84 -9.00
CA VAL A 335 25.21 10.74 -9.76
C VAL A 335 25.28 10.30 -11.21
N ARG A 336 25.52 9.00 -11.47
CA ARG A 336 25.54 8.44 -12.84
C ARG A 336 24.21 8.60 -13.57
N LEU A 337 23.09 8.36 -12.90
CA LEU A 337 21.74 8.54 -13.45
C LEU A 337 21.49 9.99 -13.82
N SER A 338 21.75 10.91 -12.90
CA SER A 338 21.57 12.35 -13.07
C SER A 338 22.43 12.91 -14.21
N TRP A 339 23.64 12.37 -14.42
CA TRP A 339 24.44 12.64 -15.62
C TRP A 339 23.74 12.20 -16.92
N LYS A 340 23.16 10.99 -16.95
CA LYS A 340 22.48 10.46 -18.15
C LYS A 340 21.24 11.26 -18.53
N ILE A 341 20.46 11.71 -17.54
CA ILE A 341 19.19 12.43 -17.77
C ILE A 341 19.32 13.96 -17.65
N SER A 342 20.55 14.49 -17.58
CA SER A 342 20.84 15.94 -17.44
C SER A 342 20.12 16.62 -16.27
N LYS A 343 19.99 15.94 -15.13
CA LYS A 343 19.46 16.52 -13.87
C LYS A 343 20.58 17.05 -12.97
N ASP A 344 20.23 17.95 -12.06
CA ASP A 344 21.17 18.46 -11.05
C ASP A 344 21.57 17.33 -10.10
N LYS A 345 22.86 17.29 -9.78
CA LYS A 345 23.53 16.25 -9.00
C LYS A 345 24.46 16.83 -7.93
N ARG A 346 24.60 18.16 -7.86
CA ARG A 346 25.56 18.86 -6.99
C ARG A 346 25.44 18.46 -5.53
N ARG A 347 24.21 18.33 -5.03
CA ARG A 347 23.93 17.92 -3.64
C ARG A 347 24.53 16.55 -3.31
N TRP A 348 24.31 15.58 -4.18
CA TRP A 348 24.74 14.20 -3.95
C TRP A 348 26.24 14.00 -4.24
N GLU A 349 26.79 14.73 -5.21
CA GLU A 349 28.24 14.79 -5.44
C GLU A 349 28.97 15.38 -4.22
N ALA A 350 28.46 16.47 -3.64
CA ALA A 350 29.03 17.06 -2.43
C ALA A 350 28.99 16.11 -1.23
N LEU A 351 27.88 15.39 -1.01
CA LEU A 351 27.80 14.40 0.06
C LEU A 351 28.75 13.22 -0.17
N LEU A 352 28.89 12.76 -1.42
CA LEU A 352 29.84 11.70 -1.75
C LEU A 352 31.30 12.15 -1.48
N GLN A 353 31.62 13.40 -1.81
CA GLN A 353 32.93 14.00 -1.52
C GLN A 353 33.17 14.13 0.00
N GLU A 354 32.17 14.56 0.78
CA GLU A 354 32.29 14.66 2.24
C GLU A 354 32.55 13.29 2.89
N ILE A 355 31.87 12.24 2.41
CA ILE A 355 32.14 10.85 2.83
C ILE A 355 33.59 10.42 2.48
N GLN A 356 34.09 10.84 1.31
CA GLN A 356 35.46 10.53 0.89
C GLN A 356 36.50 11.21 1.78
N GLU A 357 36.26 12.47 2.12
CA GLU A 357 37.13 13.29 2.98
C GLU A 357 37.24 12.70 4.40
N GLN A 358 36.24 11.93 4.83
CA GLN A 358 36.27 11.17 6.09
C GLN A 358 37.06 9.86 6.03
N GLY A 359 37.71 9.57 4.90
CA GLY A 359 38.58 8.42 4.73
C GLY A 359 37.85 7.12 4.37
N ILE A 360 36.56 7.18 4.02
CA ILE A 360 35.82 6.00 3.56
C ILE A 360 36.17 5.75 2.09
N ASP A 361 36.59 4.52 1.78
CA ASP A 361 36.88 4.12 0.40
C ASP A 361 35.59 3.99 -0.40
N ILE A 362 35.45 4.85 -1.41
CA ILE A 362 34.33 4.90 -2.34
C ILE A 362 34.62 4.06 -3.60
N GLY A 363 35.88 3.86 -3.96
CA GLY A 363 36.29 3.26 -5.23
C GLY A 363 36.10 1.75 -5.28
N ASN A 364 36.34 1.05 -4.16
CA ASN A 364 36.25 -0.42 -4.09
C ASN A 364 34.90 -0.93 -3.54
N GLN A 365 33.87 -0.08 -3.49
CA GLN A 365 32.55 -0.50 -3.00
C GLN A 365 31.82 -1.38 -4.02
N PRO A 366 31.07 -2.41 -3.59
CA PRO A 366 30.21 -3.20 -4.46
C PRO A 366 29.18 -2.30 -5.15
N ASN A 367 28.79 -2.68 -6.37
CA ASN A 367 27.71 -1.97 -7.05
C ASN A 367 26.36 -2.21 -6.33
N LEU A 368 25.39 -1.34 -6.58
CA LEU A 368 24.08 -1.40 -5.93
C LEU A 368 23.40 -2.78 -6.13
N LYS A 369 23.57 -3.38 -7.31
CA LYS A 369 23.01 -4.69 -7.66
C LYS A 369 23.58 -5.83 -6.83
N GLU A 370 24.90 -5.84 -6.66
CA GLU A 370 25.61 -6.80 -5.81
C GLU A 370 25.20 -6.68 -4.35
N CYS A 371 24.99 -5.46 -3.84
CA CYS A 371 24.50 -5.24 -2.49
C CYS A 371 23.11 -5.87 -2.29
N LEU A 372 22.15 -5.56 -3.17
CA LEU A 372 20.78 -6.05 -3.05
C LEU A 372 20.66 -7.57 -3.25
N PHE A 373 21.57 -8.19 -4.01
CA PHE A 373 21.57 -9.63 -4.18
C PHE A 373 22.10 -10.36 -2.95
N LYS A 374 23.04 -9.75 -2.22
CA LYS A 374 23.59 -10.27 -0.95
C LYS A 374 22.68 -9.98 0.25
N GLU A 375 21.86 -8.95 0.17
CA GLU A 375 20.97 -8.55 1.26
C GLU A 375 19.88 -9.63 1.51
N SER A 376 19.85 -10.16 2.72
CA SER A 376 18.81 -11.10 3.15
C SER A 376 17.62 -10.31 3.65
N ILE A 377 16.49 -10.40 2.94
CA ILE A 377 15.20 -9.89 3.41
C ILE A 377 14.73 -10.86 4.50
N GLU A 378 15.20 -10.65 5.72
CA GLU A 378 15.23 -11.62 6.81
C GLU A 378 14.00 -12.53 6.93
N GLU A 379 14.26 -13.79 7.26
CA GLU A 379 13.26 -14.79 7.59
C GLU A 379 12.66 -14.51 8.98
N SER A 380 11.37 -14.16 8.98
CA SER A 380 10.40 -14.19 10.07
C SER A 380 10.83 -15.07 11.26
N GLU A 381 11.35 -14.42 12.31
CA GLU A 381 11.48 -14.89 13.71
C GLU A 381 11.61 -16.41 13.93
N GLY A 382 12.83 -16.91 13.70
CA GLY A 382 13.21 -18.29 13.92
C GLY A 382 14.57 -18.52 14.60
N VAL A 383 15.19 -17.55 15.30
CA VAL A 383 16.52 -17.78 15.94
C VAL A 383 16.67 -17.19 17.35
N VAL A 384 15.59 -16.78 18.03
CA VAL A 384 15.73 -16.25 19.42
C VAL A 384 15.58 -17.33 20.50
N ARG A 385 15.26 -18.59 20.16
CA ARG A 385 15.08 -19.67 21.16
C ARG A 385 16.06 -20.85 21.13
N ALA A 386 17.09 -20.80 20.27
CA ALA A 386 18.10 -21.87 20.20
C ALA A 386 19.34 -21.60 21.08
N LYS A 387 19.46 -20.43 21.73
CA LYS A 387 20.64 -20.06 22.54
C LYS A 387 20.44 -20.06 24.06
N SER A 388 19.27 -20.46 24.56
CA SER A 388 18.98 -20.52 26.01
C SER A 388 18.75 -21.94 26.55
N LYS A 389 19.15 -22.99 25.79
CA LYS A 389 19.02 -24.40 26.23
C LYS A 389 20.34 -25.16 26.27
N SER A 390 21.48 -24.48 26.25
CA SER A 390 22.81 -25.11 26.37
C SER A 390 23.57 -24.73 27.65
N GLU A 391 22.96 -24.05 28.62
CA GLU A 391 23.62 -23.65 29.88
C GLU A 391 22.99 -24.24 31.16
N ASP A 392 22.05 -25.17 31.06
CA ASP A 392 21.53 -25.95 32.21
C ASP A 392 21.77 -27.46 32.03
N ALA A 393 22.99 -27.81 31.62
CA ALA A 393 23.51 -29.17 31.69
C ALA A 393 25.04 -29.12 31.86
N SER A 394 25.49 -28.76 33.05
CA SER A 394 26.86 -29.02 33.53
C SER A 394 26.82 -29.27 35.04
#